data_AF-A0AAW7J6P1-F1
#
_entry.id   AF-A0AAW7J6P1-F1
#
_cell.length_a   1.000
_cell.length_b   1.000
_cell.length_c   1.000
_cell.angle_alpha   90.00
_cell.angle_beta   90.00
_cell.angle_gamma   90.00
#
_symmetry.space_group_name_H-M   'P 1'
#
loop_
_entity.id
_entity.type
_entity.pdbx_description
1 polymer ?
#
loop_
_entity_poly.entity_id
_entity_poly.type
_entity_poly.pdbx_seq_one_letter_code
_entity_poly.pdbx_strand_id
1 'polypeptide(L)'
;MDKINLVCGSLLHDIGKIIYRGTSERAKHSKLGGDFIKSFEQFRNTELTDCIRYHHAQEITSVKSNKEKNSLFYITYIADNISSGMDRRKDLEEGAEGFNWDKKVALGSVFNVLNEKEKGRQNYSYPFVARTRIKEEPLNFPTATQNQYTTAYYDGLITDMKTILQRLKPDKEHINSLLQMMESLWSYVPSSTDKNQLVDISLYDHSRTTAAIASAIYDYFQAENITDYQKELFDYNATEFYDKNAFLMMNFDMSGVQNFIYNISGSVAKFKNQIQGL
;
A
#
# COMPACT_ATOMS: atom_id res chain seq x y z
N MET A 1 2.43 20.60 -8.81
CA MET A 1 3.36 19.48 -9.08
C MET A 1 3.54 18.64 -7.81
N ASP A 2 3.63 19.32 -6.69
CA ASP A 2 3.98 18.82 -5.35
C ASP A 2 3.02 17.71 -4.89
N LYS A 3 1.70 17.88 -5.05
CA LYS A 3 0.72 16.83 -4.70
C LYS A 3 0.91 15.52 -5.49
N ILE A 4 1.31 15.60 -6.76
CA ILE A 4 1.58 14.39 -7.56
C ILE A 4 2.87 13.72 -7.09
N ASN A 5 3.92 14.49 -6.79
CA ASN A 5 5.15 13.97 -6.21
C ASN A 5 4.90 13.30 -4.86
N LEU A 6 4.06 13.89 -4.01
CA LEU A 6 3.61 13.30 -2.75
C LEU A 6 2.88 11.99 -2.99
N VAL A 7 1.82 11.97 -3.82
CA VAL A 7 1.04 10.75 -4.08
C VAL A 7 1.91 9.63 -4.64
N CYS A 8 2.74 9.91 -5.64
CA CYS A 8 3.64 8.91 -6.20
C CYS A 8 4.71 8.47 -5.18
N GLY A 9 5.26 9.40 -4.39
CA GLY A 9 6.23 9.11 -3.33
C GLY A 9 5.64 8.23 -2.23
N SER A 10 4.43 8.53 -1.77
CA SER A 10 3.68 7.74 -0.79
C SER A 10 3.21 6.40 -1.35
N LEU A 11 2.87 6.28 -2.64
CA LEU A 11 2.61 4.98 -3.26
C LEU A 11 3.87 4.10 -3.29
N LEU A 12 5.04 4.71 -3.49
CA LEU A 12 6.31 3.99 -3.67
C LEU A 12 7.15 3.90 -2.38
N HIS A 13 6.69 4.44 -1.25
CA HIS A 13 7.52 4.61 -0.05
C HIS A 13 8.15 3.29 0.43
N ASP A 14 7.38 2.20 0.34
CA ASP A 14 7.76 0.87 0.78
C ASP A 14 8.25 -0.06 -0.34
N ILE A 15 8.45 0.43 -1.57
CA ILE A 15 8.96 -0.41 -2.69
C ILE A 15 10.27 -1.12 -2.34
N GLY A 16 11.07 -0.48 -1.49
CA GLY A 16 12.32 -1.05 -0.99
C GLY A 16 12.16 -2.36 -0.22
N LYS A 17 10.97 -2.67 0.32
CA LYS A 17 10.70 -3.95 0.99
C LYS A 17 10.83 -5.12 0.02
N ILE A 18 10.42 -4.94 -1.24
CA ILE A 18 10.62 -5.94 -2.30
C ILE A 18 12.12 -6.08 -2.62
N ILE A 19 12.83 -4.96 -2.77
CA ILE A 19 14.28 -4.97 -3.03
C ILE A 19 15.03 -5.71 -1.91
N TYR A 20 14.74 -5.37 -0.66
CA TYR A 20 15.35 -5.97 0.53
C TYR A 20 15.11 -7.48 0.67
N ARG A 21 14.00 -8.00 0.11
CA ARG A 21 13.66 -9.43 0.13
C ARG A 21 14.18 -10.17 -1.11
N GLY A 22 14.37 -9.48 -2.22
CA GLY A 22 14.92 -10.01 -3.48
C GLY A 22 16.44 -9.94 -3.59
N THR A 23 17.13 -9.17 -2.73
CA THR A 23 18.59 -9.03 -2.78
C THR A 23 19.26 -9.38 -1.45
N SER A 24 20.58 -9.61 -1.50
CA SER A 24 21.43 -9.82 -0.33
C SER A 24 21.94 -8.51 0.29
N GLU A 25 21.43 -7.36 -0.15
CA GLU A 25 21.92 -6.06 0.30
C GLU A 25 21.59 -5.79 1.77
N ARG A 26 22.58 -5.29 2.51
CA ARG A 26 22.45 -4.91 3.92
C ARG A 26 22.24 -3.41 4.04
N ALA A 27 21.06 -2.95 3.61
CA ALA A 27 20.61 -1.58 3.77
C ALA A 27 19.14 -1.54 4.18
N LYS A 28 18.72 -0.42 4.77
CA LYS A 28 17.30 -0.17 5.09
C LYS A 28 16.47 -0.10 3.82
N HIS A 29 15.21 -0.53 3.89
CA HIS A 29 14.34 -0.56 2.72
C HIS A 29 14.05 0.86 2.19
N SER A 30 13.92 1.87 3.05
CA SER A 30 13.77 3.26 2.61
C SER A 30 14.91 3.74 1.72
N LYS A 31 16.16 3.40 2.07
CA LYS A 31 17.33 3.68 1.22
C LYS A 31 17.27 2.89 -0.09
N LEU A 32 17.05 1.58 -0.02
CA LEU A 32 17.00 0.69 -1.20
C LEU A 32 15.92 1.12 -2.19
N GLY A 33 14.73 1.46 -1.70
CA GLY A 33 13.62 1.96 -2.52
C GLY A 33 13.96 3.30 -3.17
N GLY A 34 14.53 4.23 -2.40
CA GLY A 34 14.95 5.53 -2.93
C GLY A 34 16.07 5.43 -3.96
N ASP A 35 17.01 4.50 -3.80
CA ASP A 35 18.08 4.23 -4.78
C ASP A 35 17.49 3.59 -6.05
N PHE A 36 16.59 2.63 -5.88
CA PHE A 36 15.90 1.96 -6.99
C PHE A 36 15.08 2.93 -7.83
N ILE A 37 14.21 3.74 -7.22
CA ILE A 37 13.36 4.70 -7.95
C ILE A 37 14.20 5.78 -8.64
N LYS A 38 15.26 6.28 -8.01
CA LYS A 38 16.15 7.29 -8.61
C LYS A 38 16.92 6.77 -9.84
N SER A 39 17.02 5.45 -10.01
CA SER A 39 17.66 4.85 -11.19
C SER A 39 16.88 5.12 -12.48
N PHE A 40 15.56 5.31 -12.40
CA PHE A 40 14.69 5.65 -13.54
C PHE A 40 14.69 7.15 -13.78
N GLU A 41 15.09 7.58 -14.97
CA GLU A 41 15.23 9.01 -15.33
C GLU A 41 13.94 9.81 -15.08
N GLN A 42 12.79 9.23 -15.40
CA GLN A 42 11.46 9.82 -15.25
C GLN A 42 11.09 10.09 -13.79
N PHE A 43 11.71 9.37 -12.84
CA PHE A 43 11.42 9.46 -11.41
C PHE A 43 12.50 10.21 -10.62
N ARG A 44 13.49 10.82 -11.30
CA ARG A 44 14.54 11.63 -10.65
C ARG A 44 14.00 12.98 -10.17
N ASN A 45 13.12 12.93 -9.17
CA ASN A 45 12.58 14.09 -8.47
C ASN A 45 12.91 13.96 -6.98
N THR A 46 13.50 15.01 -6.40
CA THR A 46 13.95 15.00 -5.00
C THR A 46 12.77 14.91 -4.03
N GLU A 47 11.68 15.63 -4.25
CA GLU A 47 10.51 15.62 -3.35
C GLU A 47 9.88 14.23 -3.29
N LEU A 48 9.71 13.57 -4.45
CA LEU A 48 9.21 12.21 -4.55
C LEU A 48 10.17 11.23 -3.88
N THR A 49 11.47 11.31 -4.20
CA THR A 49 12.47 10.38 -3.67
C THR A 49 12.65 10.55 -2.16
N ASP A 50 12.52 11.77 -1.64
CA ASP A 50 12.61 12.06 -0.21
C ASP A 50 11.43 11.44 0.54
N CYS A 51 10.22 11.41 -0.04
CA CYS A 51 9.08 10.66 0.54
C CYS A 51 9.41 9.17 0.70
N ILE A 52 10.22 8.60 -0.18
CA ILE A 52 10.64 7.20 -0.09
C ILE A 52 11.79 7.03 0.91
N ARG A 53 12.78 7.93 0.93
CA ARG A 53 13.98 7.79 1.77
C ARG A 53 13.76 8.13 3.23
N TYR A 54 12.84 9.04 3.51
CA TYR A 54 12.70 9.68 4.80
C TYR A 54 11.29 9.50 5.37
N HIS A 55 10.61 8.37 5.09
CA HIS A 55 9.31 8.08 5.67
C HIS A 55 9.38 7.44 7.07
N HIS A 56 10.55 7.03 7.58
CA HIS A 56 10.69 6.59 8.98
C HIS A 56 11.22 7.68 9.90
N ALA A 57 10.81 7.65 11.17
CA ALA A 57 11.20 8.65 12.15
C ALA A 57 12.72 8.81 12.34
N GLN A 58 13.46 7.70 12.33
CA GLN A 58 14.93 7.73 12.43
C GLN A 58 15.57 8.46 11.24
N GLU A 59 15.04 8.23 10.03
CA GLU A 59 15.54 8.88 8.83
C GLU A 59 15.19 10.36 8.81
N ILE A 60 13.97 10.73 9.18
CA ILE A 60 13.57 12.13 9.36
C ILE A 60 14.48 12.83 10.36
N THR A 61 14.70 12.22 11.54
CA THR A 61 15.56 12.79 12.58
C THR A 61 16.97 13.08 12.07
N SER A 62 17.49 12.24 11.16
CA SER A 62 18.82 12.43 10.58
C SER A 62 18.92 13.58 9.56
N VAL A 63 17.80 14.06 9.02
CA VAL A 63 17.79 15.10 7.96
C VAL A 63 16.98 16.36 8.30
N LYS A 64 16.15 16.35 9.35
CA LYS A 64 15.19 17.43 9.63
C LYS A 64 15.81 18.82 9.82
N SER A 65 17.05 18.90 10.30
CA SER A 65 17.77 20.18 10.43
C SER A 65 18.22 20.78 9.09
N ASN A 66 18.26 19.98 8.02
CA ASN A 66 18.79 20.34 6.71
C ASN A 66 17.73 20.29 5.60
N LYS A 67 16.46 20.08 5.97
CA LYS A 67 15.32 19.98 5.05
C LYS A 67 14.31 21.06 5.39
N GLU A 68 13.57 21.48 4.37
CA GLU A 68 12.52 22.47 4.55
C GLU A 68 11.42 21.93 5.46
N LYS A 69 10.85 22.80 6.29
CA LYS A 69 9.79 22.44 7.25
C LYS A 69 8.50 21.98 6.57
N ASN A 70 8.30 22.34 5.30
CA ASN A 70 7.18 21.93 4.47
C ASN A 70 7.52 20.74 3.55
N SER A 71 8.56 19.97 3.85
CA SER A 71 8.94 18.81 3.03
C SER A 71 7.85 17.73 3.04
N LEU A 72 7.53 17.18 1.87
CA LEU A 72 6.43 16.22 1.65
C LEU A 72 6.57 14.90 2.42
N PHE A 73 7.80 14.50 2.78
CA PHE A 73 8.05 13.26 3.52
C PHE A 73 7.45 13.28 4.94
N TYR A 74 7.23 14.45 5.55
CA TYR A 74 6.51 14.55 6.83
C TYR A 74 5.06 14.08 6.69
N ILE A 75 4.41 14.42 5.57
CA ILE A 75 3.06 13.94 5.26
C ILE A 75 3.07 12.44 4.97
N THR A 76 4.08 11.94 4.24
CA THR A 76 4.21 10.49 3.98
C THR A 76 4.41 9.71 5.28
N TYR A 77 5.25 10.19 6.20
CA TYR A 77 5.49 9.56 7.50
C TYR A 77 4.21 9.41 8.34
N ILE A 78 3.46 10.50 8.52
CA ILE A 78 2.23 10.40 9.33
C ILE A 78 1.17 9.55 8.62
N ALA A 79 1.09 9.62 7.28
CA ALA A 79 0.15 8.81 6.52
C ALA A 79 0.47 7.30 6.61
N ASP A 80 1.76 6.95 6.59
CA ASP A 80 2.24 5.59 6.80
C ASP A 80 1.92 5.08 8.22
N ASN A 81 2.10 5.92 9.23
CA ASN A 81 1.72 5.60 10.61
C ASN A 81 0.21 5.43 10.79
N ILE A 82 -0.62 6.27 10.16
CA ILE A 82 -2.08 6.12 10.21
C ILE A 82 -2.50 4.83 9.50
N SER A 83 -1.94 4.58 8.31
CA SER A 83 -2.19 3.36 7.51
C SER A 83 -1.82 2.10 8.28
N SER A 84 -0.64 2.06 8.90
CA SER A 84 -0.16 0.90 9.68
C SER A 84 -0.76 0.83 11.09
N GLY A 85 -1.20 1.94 11.68
CA GLY A 85 -1.92 1.98 12.94
C GLY A 85 -3.31 1.34 12.85
N MET A 86 -3.91 1.30 11.66
CA MET A 86 -5.07 0.44 11.38
C MET A 86 -4.72 -1.06 11.50
N ASP A 87 -3.45 -1.42 11.32
CA ASP A 87 -2.95 -2.80 11.29
C ASP A 87 -2.33 -3.26 12.64
N ARG A 88 -1.81 -2.34 13.46
CA ARG A 88 -1.09 -2.65 14.71
C ARG A 88 -2.01 -2.65 15.94
N ARG A 89 -2.22 -3.83 16.54
CA ARG A 89 -2.92 -3.98 17.84
C ARG A 89 -2.05 -3.69 19.08
N LYS A 90 -0.82 -3.16 18.92
CA LYS A 90 0.04 -2.59 19.99
C LYS A 90 1.00 -1.56 19.37
N ASP A 91 1.16 -0.41 20.04
CA ASP A 91 2.02 0.73 19.65
C ASP A 91 3.53 0.40 19.72
N LEU A 92 3.99 -0.54 18.89
CA LEU A 92 5.42 -0.80 18.71
C LEU A 92 5.86 -0.23 17.36
N GLU A 93 6.79 0.72 17.38
CA GLU A 93 7.47 1.25 16.19
C GLU A 93 8.29 0.14 15.50
N GLU A 94 8.28 0.11 14.17
CA GLU A 94 9.01 -0.88 13.38
C GLU A 94 10.51 -0.80 13.69
N GLY A 95 11.04 -1.76 14.47
CA GLY A 95 12.45 -1.78 14.91
C GLY A 95 12.72 -1.68 16.42
N ALA A 96 11.69 -1.60 17.28
CA ALA A 96 11.84 -1.72 18.75
C ALA A 96 12.20 -3.16 19.21
N GLU A 97 12.43 -3.40 20.51
CA GLU A 97 12.60 -4.77 21.01
C GLU A 97 11.27 -5.54 20.92
N GLY A 98 11.32 -6.79 20.44
CA GLY A 98 10.14 -7.67 20.38
C GLY A 98 9.53 -7.91 19.00
N PHE A 99 10.22 -7.58 17.89
CA PHE A 99 9.80 -8.01 16.54
C PHE A 99 10.40 -9.36 16.17
N ASN A 100 9.65 -10.16 15.40
CA ASN A 100 10.10 -11.43 14.85
C ASN A 100 10.00 -11.41 13.32
N TRP A 101 11.01 -10.81 12.69
CA TRP A 101 11.05 -10.63 11.24
C TRP A 101 11.45 -11.90 10.49
N ASP A 102 10.59 -12.37 9.59
CA ASP A 102 10.89 -13.50 8.70
C ASP A 102 10.67 -13.10 7.23
N LYS A 103 11.77 -12.91 6.48
CA LYS A 103 11.72 -12.52 5.06
C LYS A 103 10.93 -13.49 4.18
N LYS A 104 10.74 -14.74 4.63
CA LYS A 104 10.04 -15.79 3.88
C LYS A 104 8.55 -15.86 4.18
N VAL A 105 8.04 -15.07 5.12
CA VAL A 105 6.62 -15.12 5.47
C VAL A 105 5.75 -14.79 4.26
N ALA A 106 4.71 -15.59 4.07
CA ALA A 106 3.69 -15.38 3.06
C ALA A 106 2.57 -14.47 3.58
N LEU A 107 1.84 -13.81 2.68
CA LEU A 107 0.65 -13.05 3.05
C LEU A 107 -0.41 -14.01 3.63
N GLY A 108 -0.85 -13.74 4.84
CA GLY A 108 -1.94 -14.42 5.52
C GLY A 108 -3.30 -14.05 4.95
N SER A 109 -4.27 -14.95 5.09
CA SER A 109 -5.66 -14.65 4.80
C SER A 109 -6.22 -13.68 5.84
N VAL A 110 -6.86 -12.59 5.39
CA VAL A 110 -7.65 -11.69 6.24
C VAL A 110 -8.77 -12.43 6.99
N PHE A 111 -9.18 -13.61 6.50
CA PHE A 111 -10.18 -14.44 7.14
C PHE A 111 -9.65 -15.27 8.32
N ASN A 112 -8.35 -15.24 8.59
CA ASN A 112 -7.74 -16.02 9.69
C ASN A 112 -8.25 -15.60 11.08
N VAL A 113 -8.76 -14.38 11.20
CA VAL A 113 -9.29 -13.81 12.44
C VAL A 113 -10.81 -13.89 12.55
N LEU A 114 -11.52 -14.35 11.51
CA LEU A 114 -12.97 -14.49 11.57
C LEU A 114 -13.37 -15.60 12.55
N ASN A 115 -14.29 -15.28 13.45
CA ASN A 115 -14.81 -16.20 14.48
C ASN A 115 -13.71 -16.82 15.36
N GLU A 116 -12.61 -16.08 15.59
CA GLU A 116 -11.47 -16.54 16.40
C GLU A 116 -11.88 -17.04 17.80
N LYS A 117 -12.88 -16.40 18.43
CA LYS A 117 -13.40 -16.82 19.74
C LYS A 117 -14.05 -18.21 19.75
N GLU A 118 -14.64 -18.62 18.63
CA GLU A 118 -15.41 -19.88 18.53
C GLU A 118 -14.59 -21.00 17.89
N LYS A 119 -13.84 -20.68 16.84
CA LYS A 119 -13.14 -21.66 15.99
C LYS A 119 -11.62 -21.68 16.19
N GLY A 120 -11.11 -20.80 17.05
CA GLY A 120 -9.68 -20.52 17.15
C GLY A 120 -9.17 -19.77 15.91
N ARG A 121 -7.97 -19.20 16.05
CA ARG A 121 -7.29 -18.53 14.95
C ARG A 121 -6.90 -19.54 13.87
N GLN A 122 -7.21 -19.21 12.61
CA GLN A 122 -6.78 -20.01 11.47
C GLN A 122 -5.40 -19.56 10.97
N ASN A 123 -4.75 -20.36 10.14
CA ASN A 123 -3.40 -20.08 9.65
C ASN A 123 -3.28 -20.33 8.14
N TYR A 124 -4.22 -19.81 7.36
CA TYR A 124 -4.17 -19.87 5.91
C TYR A 124 -3.27 -18.77 5.34
N SER A 125 -2.51 -19.08 4.30
CA SER A 125 -1.63 -18.12 3.60
C SER A 125 -1.78 -18.24 2.09
N TYR A 126 -1.53 -17.16 1.37
CA TYR A 126 -1.59 -17.15 -0.09
C TYR A 126 -0.31 -17.74 -0.70
N PRO A 127 -0.43 -18.63 -1.69
CA PRO A 127 0.67 -18.94 -2.61
C PRO A 127 1.21 -17.67 -3.26
N PHE A 128 2.51 -17.66 -3.56
CA PHE A 128 3.11 -16.55 -4.30
C PHE A 128 2.63 -16.60 -5.75
N VAL A 129 1.89 -15.57 -6.18
CA VAL A 129 1.45 -15.40 -7.56
C VAL A 129 1.69 -13.95 -7.95
N ALA A 130 2.63 -13.68 -8.85
CA ALA A 130 2.61 -12.42 -9.58
C ALA A 130 1.45 -12.52 -10.57
N ARG A 131 0.52 -11.54 -10.58
CA ARG A 131 -0.59 -11.56 -11.56
C ARG A 131 -0.02 -11.25 -12.94
N THR A 132 0.56 -12.25 -13.58
CA THR A 132 0.88 -12.17 -15.00
C THR A 132 -0.44 -12.20 -15.76
N ARG A 133 -0.52 -11.45 -16.85
CA ARG A 133 -1.78 -11.13 -17.58
C ARG A 133 -2.37 -12.33 -18.34
N ILE A 134 -2.42 -13.52 -17.75
CA ILE A 134 -2.94 -14.72 -18.39
C ILE A 134 -4.38 -14.94 -17.90
N LYS A 135 -5.31 -14.88 -18.86
CA LYS A 135 -6.77 -14.90 -18.67
C LYS A 135 -7.33 -16.22 -18.11
N GLU A 136 -6.47 -17.19 -17.78
CA GLU A 136 -6.87 -18.56 -17.46
C GLU A 136 -6.24 -19.10 -16.16
N GLU A 137 -5.50 -18.29 -15.41
CA GLU A 137 -5.01 -18.75 -14.11
C GLU A 137 -6.17 -18.93 -13.11
N PRO A 138 -6.22 -20.05 -12.37
CA PRO A 138 -7.22 -20.25 -11.33
C PRO A 138 -7.09 -19.15 -10.27
N LEU A 139 -8.20 -18.81 -9.62
CA LEU A 139 -8.21 -17.89 -8.49
C LEU A 139 -7.17 -18.34 -7.43
N ASN A 140 -6.33 -17.40 -6.98
CA ASN A 140 -5.32 -17.67 -5.96
C ASN A 140 -5.98 -17.75 -4.56
N PHE A 141 -6.42 -18.95 -4.18
CA PHE A 141 -7.00 -19.19 -2.87
C PHE A 141 -5.91 -19.38 -1.81
N PRO A 142 -6.12 -18.88 -0.57
CA PRO A 142 -5.20 -19.14 0.51
C PRO A 142 -5.29 -20.61 0.94
N THR A 143 -4.14 -21.21 1.26
CA THR A 143 -4.02 -22.63 1.58
C THR A 143 -3.65 -22.81 3.04
N ALA A 144 -3.99 -23.98 3.62
CA ALA A 144 -3.56 -24.35 4.97
C ALA A 144 -2.06 -24.68 5.05
N THR A 145 -1.40 -24.85 3.89
CA THR A 145 0.04 -25.02 3.80
C THR A 145 0.75 -23.72 4.19
N GLN A 146 1.85 -23.86 4.93
CA GLN A 146 2.73 -22.73 5.22
C GLN A 146 3.52 -22.38 3.96
N ASN A 147 2.96 -21.48 3.14
CA ASN A 147 3.67 -20.94 1.98
C ASN A 147 4.90 -20.16 2.46
N GLN A 148 5.97 -20.24 1.66
CA GLN A 148 7.19 -19.47 1.91
C GLN A 148 7.57 -18.71 0.64
N TYR A 149 7.83 -17.42 0.79
CA TYR A 149 8.26 -16.59 -0.32
C TYR A 149 9.78 -16.57 -0.42
N THR A 150 10.29 -17.06 -1.55
CA THR A 150 11.73 -17.14 -1.80
C THR A 150 12.29 -15.85 -2.36
N THR A 151 13.60 -15.65 -2.23
CA THR A 151 14.31 -14.54 -2.86
C THR A 151 14.09 -14.50 -4.38
N ALA A 152 13.99 -15.66 -5.04
CA ALA A 152 13.75 -15.75 -6.49
C ALA A 152 12.39 -15.17 -6.90
N TYR A 153 11.36 -15.32 -6.06
CA TYR A 153 10.06 -14.70 -6.32
C TYR A 153 10.14 -13.17 -6.29
N TYR A 154 10.83 -12.62 -5.29
CA TYR A 154 11.05 -11.18 -5.20
C TYR A 154 11.95 -10.66 -6.33
N ASP A 155 12.98 -11.40 -6.75
CA ASP A 155 13.80 -11.04 -7.92
C ASP A 155 12.99 -10.97 -9.23
N GLY A 156 12.03 -11.88 -9.40
CA GLY A 156 11.04 -11.79 -10.48
C GLY A 156 10.24 -10.49 -10.44
N LEU A 157 9.70 -10.11 -9.28
CA LEU A 157 8.98 -8.83 -9.12
C LEU A 157 9.87 -7.63 -9.44
N ILE A 158 11.14 -7.65 -9.03
CA ILE A 158 12.09 -6.57 -9.32
C ILE A 158 12.28 -6.41 -10.82
N THR A 159 12.40 -7.53 -11.54
CA THR A 159 12.54 -7.55 -13.01
C THR A 159 11.30 -6.99 -13.70
N ASP A 160 10.11 -7.38 -13.26
CA ASP A 160 8.84 -6.89 -13.80
C ASP A 160 8.65 -5.38 -13.51
N MET A 161 8.93 -4.95 -12.27
CA MET A 161 8.88 -3.54 -11.87
C MET A 161 9.83 -2.69 -12.72
N LYS A 162 11.07 -3.14 -12.96
CA LYS A 162 12.02 -2.42 -13.83
C LYS A 162 11.46 -2.20 -15.23
N THR A 163 10.86 -3.24 -15.81
CA THR A 163 10.31 -3.19 -17.17
C THR A 163 9.13 -2.21 -17.27
N ILE A 164 8.26 -2.19 -16.25
CA ILE A 164 7.07 -1.34 -16.24
C ILE A 164 7.45 0.11 -15.92
N LEU A 165 8.26 0.35 -14.88
CA LEU A 165 8.66 1.69 -14.44
C LEU A 165 9.42 2.48 -15.51
N GLN A 166 10.18 1.82 -16.40
CA GLN A 166 10.81 2.46 -17.57
C GLN A 166 9.81 3.15 -18.51
N ARG A 167 8.53 2.75 -18.48
CA ARG A 167 7.46 3.24 -19.35
C ARG A 167 6.48 4.18 -18.64
N LEU A 168 6.62 4.33 -17.33
CA LEU A 168 5.77 5.19 -16.51
C LEU A 168 6.47 6.50 -16.19
N LYS A 169 5.66 7.50 -15.84
CA LYS A 169 6.10 8.79 -15.32
C LYS A 169 5.33 9.08 -14.03
N PRO A 170 5.89 9.84 -13.07
CA PRO A 170 5.18 10.29 -11.88
C PRO A 170 4.28 11.48 -12.23
N ASP A 171 3.27 11.27 -13.06
CA ASP A 171 2.31 12.30 -13.48
C ASP A 171 0.85 11.81 -13.37
N LYS A 172 -0.10 12.74 -13.54
CA LYS A 172 -1.53 12.46 -13.41
C LYS A 172 -2.05 11.43 -14.42
N GLU A 173 -1.46 11.36 -15.61
CA GLU A 173 -1.89 10.45 -16.67
C GLU A 173 -1.49 9.00 -16.34
N HIS A 174 -0.42 8.82 -15.59
CA HIS A 174 0.16 7.51 -15.27
C HIS A 174 -0.15 7.00 -13.85
N ILE A 175 -0.79 7.77 -12.95
CA ILE A 175 -1.15 7.32 -11.60
C ILE A 175 -1.96 6.01 -11.63
N ASN A 176 -2.94 5.90 -12.52
CA ASN A 176 -3.76 4.68 -12.63
C ASN A 176 -2.94 3.49 -13.12
N SER A 177 -1.98 3.73 -14.01
CA SER A 177 -1.05 2.70 -14.49
C SER A 177 -0.07 2.25 -13.40
N LEU A 178 0.37 3.17 -12.54
CA LEU A 178 1.18 2.87 -11.37
C LEU A 178 0.40 2.01 -10.37
N LEU A 179 -0.85 2.39 -10.07
CA LEU A 179 -1.75 1.60 -9.22
C LEU A 179 -1.98 0.19 -9.80
N GLN A 180 -2.21 0.08 -11.11
CA GLN A 180 -2.38 -1.22 -11.76
C GLN A 180 -1.13 -2.10 -11.67
N MET A 181 0.07 -1.51 -11.82
CA MET A 181 1.34 -2.22 -11.63
C MET A 181 1.43 -2.75 -10.20
N MET A 182 1.19 -1.89 -9.20
CA MET A 182 1.27 -2.27 -7.79
C MET A 182 0.23 -3.34 -7.44
N GLU A 183 -1.01 -3.22 -7.91
CA GLU A 183 -2.04 -4.23 -7.69
C GLU A 183 -1.60 -5.58 -8.30
N SER A 184 -1.07 -5.56 -9.53
CA SER A 184 -0.67 -6.79 -10.23
C SER A 184 0.52 -7.49 -9.56
N LEU A 185 1.46 -6.72 -9.01
CA LEU A 185 2.73 -7.24 -8.50
C LEU A 185 2.77 -7.37 -6.97
N TRP A 186 2.00 -6.58 -6.23
CA TRP A 186 2.13 -6.42 -4.76
C TRP A 186 0.91 -6.92 -3.97
N SER A 187 -0.18 -7.33 -4.63
CA SER A 187 -1.40 -7.83 -3.95
C SER A 187 -1.17 -9.05 -3.05
N TYR A 188 -0.14 -9.86 -3.33
CA TYR A 188 0.23 -11.01 -2.51
C TYR A 188 1.57 -10.83 -1.79
N VAL A 189 2.12 -9.61 -1.78
CA VAL A 189 3.32 -9.28 -1.00
C VAL A 189 2.87 -8.75 0.35
N PRO A 190 3.33 -9.28 1.49
CA PRO A 190 2.94 -8.74 2.80
C PRO A 190 3.61 -7.39 3.06
N SER A 191 2.85 -6.43 3.62
CA SER A 191 3.34 -5.09 3.98
C SER A 191 4.36 -5.15 5.13
N SER A 192 4.13 -6.01 6.11
CA SER A 192 5.02 -6.31 7.24
C SER A 192 5.43 -7.78 7.22
N THR A 193 6.59 -8.12 7.77
CA THR A 193 7.00 -9.51 7.98
C THR A 193 7.17 -9.87 9.45
N ASP A 194 6.56 -9.10 10.35
CA ASP A 194 6.61 -9.36 11.79
C ASP A 194 5.62 -10.46 12.15
N LYS A 195 6.14 -11.62 12.55
CA LYS A 195 5.33 -12.78 12.96
C LYS A 195 4.61 -12.57 14.29
N ASN A 196 4.93 -11.50 15.03
CA ASN A 196 4.20 -11.13 16.24
C ASN A 196 2.92 -10.35 15.93
N GLN A 197 2.73 -9.93 14.67
CA GLN A 197 1.55 -9.24 14.17
C GLN A 197 0.75 -10.12 13.21
N LEU A 198 -0.42 -9.63 12.80
CA LEU A 198 -1.12 -10.22 11.65
C LEU A 198 -0.38 -9.81 10.38
N VAL A 199 -0.04 -10.79 9.57
CA VAL A 199 0.64 -10.58 8.28
C VAL A 199 -0.39 -10.71 7.15
N ASP A 200 -1.54 -10.05 7.29
CA ASP A 200 -2.72 -10.20 6.41
C ASP A 200 -3.01 -8.98 5.54
N ILE A 201 -2.18 -7.94 5.63
CA ILE A 201 -2.28 -6.74 4.81
C ILE A 201 -1.29 -6.79 3.65
N SER A 202 -1.80 -6.62 2.43
CA SER A 202 -0.97 -6.57 1.24
C SER A 202 -0.19 -5.26 1.18
N LEU A 203 1.00 -5.31 0.60
CA LEU A 203 1.82 -4.14 0.34
C LEU A 203 1.08 -3.17 -0.59
N TYR A 204 0.30 -3.68 -1.54
CA TYR A 204 -0.56 -2.86 -2.40
C TYR A 204 -1.57 -2.03 -1.59
N ASP A 205 -2.36 -2.69 -0.74
CA ASP A 205 -3.42 -2.02 0.04
C ASP A 205 -2.82 -1.01 1.01
N HIS A 206 -1.73 -1.38 1.69
CA HIS A 206 -0.99 -0.49 2.57
C HIS A 206 -0.46 0.75 1.83
N SER A 207 0.24 0.58 0.71
CA SER A 207 0.75 1.72 -0.07
C SER A 207 -0.36 2.59 -0.66
N ARG A 208 -1.46 1.98 -1.12
CA ARG A 208 -2.63 2.70 -1.66
C ARG A 208 -3.31 3.55 -0.58
N THR A 209 -3.54 2.99 0.59
CA THR A 209 -4.16 3.69 1.72
C THR A 209 -3.25 4.80 2.25
N THR A 210 -1.94 4.54 2.40
CA THR A 210 -0.94 5.57 2.75
C THR A 210 -0.99 6.75 1.77
N ALA A 211 -1.02 6.50 0.46
CA ALA A 211 -1.11 7.57 -0.54
C ALA A 211 -2.46 8.33 -0.50
N ALA A 212 -3.57 7.64 -0.24
CA ALA A 212 -4.88 8.28 -0.09
C ALA A 212 -4.93 9.19 1.14
N ILE A 213 -4.41 8.72 2.28
CA ILE A 213 -4.30 9.50 3.52
C ILE A 213 -3.37 10.70 3.29
N ALA A 214 -2.19 10.50 2.70
CA ALA A 214 -1.25 11.58 2.40
C ALA A 214 -1.88 12.66 1.50
N SER A 215 -2.64 12.26 0.47
CA SER A 215 -3.36 13.20 -0.38
C SER A 215 -4.41 14.01 0.39
N ALA A 216 -5.14 13.38 1.31
CA ALA A 216 -6.15 14.05 2.13
C ALA A 216 -5.52 15.05 3.12
N ILE A 217 -4.42 14.65 3.78
CA ILE A 217 -3.65 15.54 4.68
C ILE A 217 -3.11 16.74 3.91
N TYR A 218 -2.58 16.54 2.71
CA TYR A 218 -2.12 17.63 1.87
C TYR A 218 -3.25 18.63 1.57
N ASP A 219 -4.42 18.15 1.16
CA ASP A 219 -5.57 19.02 0.87
C ASP A 219 -6.06 19.77 2.12
N TYR A 220 -6.09 19.09 3.27
CA TYR A 220 -6.42 19.71 4.55
C TYR A 220 -5.41 20.83 4.90
N PHE A 221 -4.12 20.59 4.75
CA PHE A 221 -3.08 21.60 5.01
C PHE A 221 -3.18 22.80 4.07
N GLN A 222 -3.51 22.58 2.79
CA GLN A 222 -3.77 23.67 1.86
C GLN A 222 -5.01 24.49 2.27
N ALA A 223 -6.09 23.83 2.69
CA ALA A 223 -7.33 24.51 3.11
C ALA A 223 -7.13 25.34 4.39
N GLU A 224 -6.38 24.81 5.36
CA GLU A 224 -6.12 25.45 6.65
C GLU A 224 -4.89 26.38 6.63
N ASN A 225 -4.24 26.56 5.48
CA ASN A 225 -3.00 27.35 5.32
C ASN A 225 -1.86 26.91 6.27
N ILE A 226 -1.77 25.61 6.54
CA ILE A 226 -0.69 25.01 7.33
C ILE A 226 0.54 24.89 6.43
N THR A 227 1.69 25.43 6.87
CA THR A 227 2.95 25.40 6.11
C THR A 227 4.13 24.78 6.86
N ASP A 228 4.05 24.61 8.18
CA ASP A 228 5.09 23.99 9.00
C ASP A 228 4.76 22.51 9.26
N TYR A 229 4.93 21.66 8.24
CA TYR A 229 4.57 20.24 8.29
C TYR A 229 5.39 19.49 9.35
N GLN A 230 6.67 19.86 9.50
CA GLN A 230 7.53 19.30 10.53
C GLN A 230 6.94 19.47 11.93
N LYS A 231 6.53 20.70 12.27
CA LYS A 231 5.95 20.99 13.58
C LYS A 231 4.65 20.22 13.80
N GLU A 232 3.79 20.20 12.79
CA GLU A 232 2.46 19.61 12.88
C GLU A 232 2.47 18.07 12.90
N LEU A 233 3.43 17.43 12.24
CA LEU A 233 3.39 15.99 11.97
C LEU A 233 4.55 15.18 12.56
N PHE A 234 5.61 15.83 13.06
CA PHE A 234 6.83 15.11 13.50
C PHE A 234 7.40 15.54 14.85
N ASP A 235 7.46 16.84 15.13
CA ASP A 235 7.96 17.31 16.43
C ASP A 235 6.93 17.01 17.55
N TYR A 236 7.16 17.49 18.78
CA TYR A 236 6.37 17.10 19.98
C TYR A 236 4.84 17.16 19.82
N ASN A 237 4.35 18.03 18.94
CA ASN A 237 2.92 18.22 18.66
C ASN A 237 2.32 17.16 17.71
N ALA A 238 3.10 16.21 17.16
CA ALA A 238 2.61 15.21 16.23
C ALA A 238 1.45 14.36 16.78
N THR A 239 1.39 14.17 18.10
CA THR A 239 0.28 13.47 18.76
C THR A 239 -1.04 14.24 18.67
N GLU A 240 -0.99 15.58 18.65
CA GLU A 240 -2.18 16.44 18.55
C GLU A 240 -2.85 16.35 17.17
N PHE A 241 -2.11 15.95 16.12
CA PHE A 241 -2.68 15.79 14.78
C PHE A 241 -3.73 14.67 14.75
N TYR A 242 -3.54 13.59 15.52
CA TYR A 242 -4.52 12.49 15.59
C TYR A 242 -5.88 12.92 16.16
N ASP A 243 -5.92 14.00 16.94
CA ASP A 243 -7.15 14.56 17.50
C ASP A 243 -7.85 15.55 16.54
N LYS A 244 -7.21 15.91 15.41
CA LYS A 244 -7.80 16.83 14.43
C LYS A 244 -8.79 16.12 13.52
N ASN A 245 -9.90 16.78 13.23
CA ASN A 245 -10.88 16.36 12.22
C ASN A 245 -10.36 16.64 10.79
N ALA A 246 -9.26 16.01 10.40
CA ALA A 246 -8.59 16.22 9.11
C ALA A 246 -9.17 15.36 7.97
N PHE A 247 -10.06 14.41 8.27
CA PHE A 247 -10.57 13.42 7.31
C PHE A 247 -12.10 13.41 7.23
N LEU A 248 -12.61 13.14 6.03
CA LEU A 248 -14.02 12.89 5.77
C LEU A 248 -14.19 11.48 5.19
N MET A 249 -15.02 10.65 5.83
CA MET A 249 -15.46 9.38 5.25
C MET A 249 -16.70 9.62 4.40
N MET A 250 -16.56 9.49 3.08
CA MET A 250 -17.66 9.66 2.14
C MET A 250 -18.18 8.29 1.68
N ASN A 251 -19.49 8.08 1.80
CA ASN A 251 -20.17 6.90 1.26
C ASN A 251 -21.27 7.34 0.30
N PHE A 252 -21.43 6.62 -0.81
CA PHE A 252 -22.49 6.83 -1.79
C PHE A 252 -23.20 5.51 -2.05
N ASP A 253 -24.53 5.51 -2.02
CA ASP A 253 -25.35 4.36 -2.38
C ASP A 253 -26.16 4.65 -3.65
N MET A 254 -26.06 3.76 -4.63
CA MET A 254 -26.90 3.79 -5.83
C MET A 254 -28.04 2.80 -5.66
N SER A 255 -29.17 3.30 -5.17
CA SER A 255 -30.38 2.49 -5.00
C SER A 255 -31.07 2.18 -6.34
N GLY A 256 -31.78 1.04 -6.42
CA GLY A 256 -32.57 0.67 -7.59
C GLY A 256 -31.82 -0.01 -8.74
N VAL A 257 -30.55 -0.40 -8.56
CA VAL A 257 -29.75 -1.10 -9.60
C VAL A 257 -30.44 -2.37 -10.11
N GLN A 258 -30.98 -3.20 -9.22
CA GLN A 258 -31.71 -4.41 -9.64
C GLN A 258 -32.95 -4.05 -10.45
N ASN A 259 -33.76 -3.09 -10.00
CA ASN A 259 -34.95 -2.65 -10.74
C ASN A 259 -34.57 -2.10 -12.11
N PHE A 260 -33.50 -1.31 -12.23
CA PHE A 260 -33.02 -0.80 -13.50
C PHE A 260 -32.59 -1.92 -14.46
N ILE A 261 -31.84 -2.92 -13.98
CA ILE A 261 -31.34 -4.03 -14.81
C ILE A 261 -32.48 -4.95 -15.26
N TYR A 262 -33.43 -5.25 -14.37
CA TYR A 262 -34.43 -6.30 -14.60
C TYR A 262 -35.79 -5.78 -15.06
N ASN A 263 -36.05 -4.47 -15.04
CA ASN A 263 -37.29 -3.89 -15.55
C ASN A 263 -37.23 -3.67 -17.08
N ILE A 264 -37.11 -4.76 -17.83
CA ILE A 264 -37.15 -4.75 -19.29
C ILE A 264 -38.62 -4.71 -19.74
N SER A 265 -39.12 -3.54 -20.12
CA SER A 265 -40.44 -3.37 -20.74
C SER A 265 -40.39 -3.73 -22.23
N GLY A 266 -40.63 -5.00 -22.57
CA GLY A 266 -40.76 -5.43 -23.96
C GLY A 266 -41.12 -6.92 -24.10
N SER A 267 -42.22 -7.22 -24.79
CA SER A 267 -42.73 -8.58 -25.04
C SER A 267 -41.77 -9.53 -25.77
N VAL A 268 -40.65 -9.01 -26.32
CA VAL A 268 -39.61 -9.81 -26.99
C VAL A 268 -38.67 -10.50 -25.99
N ALA A 269 -38.57 -10.04 -24.74
CA ALA A 269 -37.71 -10.63 -23.70
C ALA A 269 -38.35 -11.83 -22.98
N LYS A 270 -39.66 -12.09 -23.16
CA LYS A 270 -40.38 -13.17 -22.46
C LYS A 270 -40.13 -14.58 -23.03
N PHE A 271 -39.55 -14.71 -24.23
CA PHE A 271 -39.47 -16.00 -24.91
C PHE A 271 -38.22 -16.86 -24.63
N LYS A 272 -37.25 -16.40 -23.82
CA LYS A 272 -36.03 -17.18 -23.52
C LYS A 272 -36.03 -17.94 -22.18
N ASN A 273 -37.04 -17.77 -21.33
CA ASN A 273 -37.08 -18.42 -20.01
C ASN A 273 -38.02 -19.65 -19.92
N GLN A 274 -38.42 -20.25 -21.05
CA GLN A 274 -39.29 -21.44 -21.05
C GLN A 274 -38.70 -22.70 -21.69
N ILE A 275 -37.42 -22.74 -22.04
CA ILE A 275 -36.80 -23.98 -22.55
C ILE A 275 -35.52 -24.26 -21.78
N GLN A 276 -35.69 -24.86 -20.59
CA GLN A 276 -34.85 -25.96 -20.08
C GLN A 276 -35.49 -26.47 -18.78
N GLY A 277 -36.54 -27.25 -18.98
CA GLY A 277 -37.25 -28.03 -17.97
C GLY A 277 -37.85 -29.24 -18.67
N LEU A 278 -36.98 -30.13 -19.13
CA LEU A 278 -37.23 -31.55 -19.41
C LEU A 278 -35.97 -32.32 -19.03
#